data_AF-A0AB36DXH8-F1
#
_entry.id   AF-A0AB36DXH8-F1
#
_cell.length_a   1.000
_cell.length_b   1.000
_cell.length_c   1.000
_cell.angle_alpha   90.00
_cell.angle_beta   90.00
_cell.angle_gamma   90.00
#
_symmetry.space_group_name_H-M   'P 1'
#
loop_
_entity.id
_entity.type
_entity.pdbx_description
1 polymer ?
#
loop_
_entity_poly.entity_id
_entity_poly.type
_entity_poly.pdbx_seq_one_letter_code
_entity_poly.pdbx_strand_id
1 'polypeptide(L)'
;MKIFKTSFILLTTGLLLSCADIYYARNPDAVFDWIKFIDNKGNVQEATFFKTVTTKKEDSKGSVNIKTTFSGVTSHRELADLYLLDAYDENIYLGIVNKSGDRYFSPYSKDDILNLKAERYFDLYEIGKGRISQTTYFSKNKLCQDFISKNGILLNIASNYYDLRNENTFYTLFIKAKLNNKKILDKVDYSYEITANTAQQKEEIKRAITDQEVEKLVLVNLSEKAGFLDHFICTK
;
A
#
# COMPACT_ATOMS: atom_id res chain seq x y z
N MET A 1 -21.23 1.51 11.92
CA MET A 1 -21.26 0.48 10.87
C MET A 1 -20.44 -0.73 11.33
N LYS A 2 -21.04 -1.92 11.51
CA LYS A 2 -20.28 -3.18 11.74
C LYS A 2 -19.91 -3.71 10.36
N ILE A 3 -18.63 -3.72 10.00
CA ILE A 3 -18.20 -4.02 8.62
C ILE A 3 -17.60 -5.43 8.50
N PHE A 4 -17.12 -6.02 9.59
CA PHE A 4 -16.46 -7.32 9.53
C PHE A 4 -17.42 -8.46 9.89
N LYS A 5 -18.28 -8.82 8.95
CA LYS A 5 -18.72 -10.20 8.79
C LYS A 5 -18.25 -10.67 7.42
N THR A 6 -17.26 -11.54 7.48
CA THR A 6 -16.66 -12.33 6.40
C THR A 6 -17.67 -12.77 5.34
N SER A 7 -17.55 -12.17 4.16
CA SER A 7 -17.71 -12.85 2.88
C SER A 7 -16.61 -12.27 1.99
N PHE A 8 -15.69 -13.13 1.56
CA PHE A 8 -14.75 -12.83 0.48
C PHE A 8 -15.59 -12.66 -0.79
N ILE A 9 -16.05 -11.43 -1.05
CA ILE A 9 -16.78 -11.13 -2.27
C ILE A 9 -15.73 -10.99 -3.35
N LEU A 10 -15.57 -12.08 -4.13
CA LEU A 10 -14.94 -12.03 -5.44
C LEU A 10 -15.79 -11.09 -6.30
N LEU A 11 -15.44 -9.80 -6.31
CA LEU A 11 -16.16 -8.80 -7.08
C LEU A 11 -15.43 -8.67 -8.41
N THR A 12 -16.06 -9.23 -9.44
CA THR A 12 -15.73 -9.07 -10.85
C THR A 12 -15.78 -7.57 -11.20
N THR A 13 -14.64 -6.89 -11.08
CA THR A 13 -14.44 -5.58 -11.68
C THR A 13 -14.48 -5.75 -13.19
N GLY A 14 -15.49 -5.13 -13.81
CA GLY A 14 -15.62 -5.07 -15.26
C GLY A 14 -14.36 -4.48 -15.90
N LEU A 15 -13.73 -5.30 -16.73
CA LEU A 15 -12.92 -4.96 -17.90
C LEU A 15 -12.04 -3.69 -17.79
N LEU A 16 -11.00 -3.77 -16.96
CA LEU A 16 -9.68 -3.32 -17.40
C LEU A 16 -8.94 -4.59 -17.81
N LEU A 17 -8.94 -4.87 -19.11
CA LEU A 17 -8.25 -6.01 -19.71
C LEU A 17 -6.78 -5.98 -19.27
N SER A 18 -6.37 -7.05 -18.61
CA SER A 18 -5.05 -7.28 -18.08
C SER A 18 -4.02 -7.33 -19.21
N CYS A 19 -3.25 -6.25 -19.36
CA CYS A 19 -2.05 -6.22 -20.21
C CYS A 19 -0.79 -5.87 -19.40
N ALA A 20 -0.79 -6.09 -18.08
CA ALA A 20 0.39 -5.91 -17.24
C ALA A 20 1.58 -6.79 -17.71
N ASP A 21 1.31 -7.90 -18.39
CA ASP A 21 2.32 -8.77 -18.99
C ASP A 21 3.04 -8.16 -20.21
N ILE A 22 2.46 -7.14 -20.87
CA ILE A 22 3.00 -6.61 -22.14
C ILE A 22 4.07 -5.53 -21.93
N TYR A 23 4.00 -4.77 -20.83
CA TYR A 23 4.98 -3.70 -20.58
C TYR A 23 6.34 -4.26 -20.13
N TYR A 24 6.34 -5.19 -19.17
CA TYR A 24 7.56 -5.86 -18.71
C TYR A 24 8.23 -6.73 -19.80
N ALA A 25 7.48 -7.14 -20.83
CA ALA A 25 8.02 -7.86 -21.98
C ALA A 25 8.73 -6.95 -23.01
N ARG A 26 8.57 -5.61 -22.93
CA ARG A 26 9.01 -4.69 -23.99
C ARG A 26 10.22 -3.81 -23.63
N ASN A 27 10.61 -3.67 -22.36
CA ASN A 27 11.75 -2.83 -21.95
C ASN A 27 12.68 -3.57 -20.97
N PRO A 28 13.49 -4.54 -21.44
CA PRO A 28 14.42 -5.28 -20.58
C PRO A 28 15.66 -4.47 -20.13
N ASP A 29 15.90 -3.27 -20.68
CA ASP A 29 17.16 -2.53 -20.53
C ASP A 29 17.04 -1.16 -19.81
N ALA A 30 15.89 -0.83 -19.21
CA ALA A 30 15.75 0.40 -18.42
C ALA A 30 16.45 0.25 -17.06
N VAL A 31 17.64 0.85 -16.92
CA VAL A 31 18.54 0.67 -15.77
C VAL A 31 17.94 1.14 -14.44
N PHE A 32 16.89 1.96 -14.43
CA PHE A 32 16.02 2.21 -13.26
C PHE A 32 14.69 2.81 -13.75
N ASP A 33 13.61 2.03 -13.78
CA ASP A 33 12.26 2.59 -13.97
C ASP A 33 11.80 3.22 -12.64
N TRP A 34 11.91 4.55 -12.56
CA TRP A 34 11.49 5.34 -11.42
C TRP A 34 10.01 5.70 -11.54
N ILE A 35 9.18 5.06 -10.72
CA ILE A 35 7.75 5.30 -10.65
C ILE A 35 7.47 6.35 -9.57
N LYS A 36 6.79 7.43 -9.96
CA LYS A 36 6.34 8.47 -9.02
C LYS A 36 5.16 7.98 -8.21
N PHE A 37 5.15 8.27 -6.92
CA PHE A 37 3.99 8.08 -6.06
C PHE A 37 3.92 9.18 -5.01
N ILE A 38 2.76 9.42 -4.43
CA ILE A 38 2.62 10.33 -3.30
C ILE A 38 2.51 9.50 -2.01
N ASP A 39 3.38 9.81 -1.04
CA ASP A 39 3.41 9.17 0.27
C ASP A 39 2.24 9.64 1.15
N ASN A 40 2.03 8.99 2.29
CA ASN A 40 0.91 9.34 3.18
C ASN A 40 1.09 10.65 3.98
N LYS A 41 2.18 11.37 3.74
CA LYS A 41 2.42 12.73 4.22
C LYS A 41 2.20 13.76 3.11
N GLY A 42 1.88 13.33 1.89
CA GLY A 42 1.66 14.19 0.73
C GLY A 42 2.93 14.54 -0.04
N ASN A 43 4.07 13.88 0.23
CA ASN A 43 5.30 14.13 -0.53
C ASN A 43 5.35 13.25 -1.77
N VAL A 44 5.78 13.85 -2.88
CA VAL A 44 6.13 13.09 -4.09
C VAL A 44 7.43 12.33 -3.84
N GLN A 45 7.40 11.04 -4.12
CA GLN A 45 8.51 10.11 -4.04
C GLN A 45 8.70 9.45 -5.40
N GLU A 46 9.91 8.95 -5.67
CA GLU A 46 10.22 8.13 -6.83
C GLU A 46 10.75 6.79 -6.34
N ALA A 47 10.11 5.70 -6.72
CA ALA A 47 10.47 4.34 -6.34
C ALA A 47 10.89 3.50 -7.54
N THR A 48 11.81 2.57 -7.32
CA THR A 48 12.19 1.54 -8.28
C THR A 48 12.24 0.19 -7.58
N PHE A 49 12.13 -0.89 -8.35
CA PHE A 49 11.91 -2.24 -7.84
C PHE A 49 12.99 -3.18 -8.34
N PHE A 50 13.70 -3.81 -7.41
CA PHE A 50 14.67 -4.85 -7.75
C PHE A 50 14.06 -6.22 -7.47
N LYS A 51 14.03 -7.08 -8.48
CA LYS A 51 13.53 -8.45 -8.33
C LYS A 51 14.66 -9.37 -7.86
N THR A 52 14.34 -10.24 -6.91
CA THR A 52 15.22 -11.32 -6.47
C THR A 52 14.67 -12.66 -6.96
N VAL A 53 15.52 -13.48 -7.57
CA VAL A 53 15.15 -14.85 -7.94
C VAL A 53 15.31 -15.74 -6.71
N THR A 54 14.19 -16.24 -6.18
CA THR A 54 14.15 -17.19 -5.07
C THR A 54 13.25 -18.38 -5.41
N THR A 55 13.55 -19.53 -4.79
CA THR A 55 12.76 -20.76 -4.89
C THR A 55 11.86 -20.98 -3.67
N LYS A 56 12.11 -20.30 -2.55
CA LYS A 56 11.31 -20.46 -1.32
C LYS A 56 10.20 -19.43 -1.27
N LYS A 57 9.07 -19.81 -0.68
CA LYS A 57 7.91 -18.91 -0.56
C LYS A 57 8.20 -17.78 0.41
N GLU A 58 8.92 -18.07 1.48
CA GLU A 58 9.17 -17.19 2.63
C GLU A 58 10.23 -16.12 2.34
N ASP A 59 11.06 -16.35 1.32
CA ASP A 59 12.11 -15.41 0.93
C ASP A 59 11.52 -14.14 0.30
N SER A 60 12.21 -13.02 0.53
CA SER A 60 11.98 -11.76 -0.16
C SER A 60 12.02 -11.98 -1.69
N LYS A 61 11.01 -11.46 -2.39
CA LYS A 61 10.90 -11.49 -3.86
C LYS A 61 11.62 -10.33 -4.52
N GLY A 62 12.16 -9.41 -3.73
CA GLY A 62 12.80 -8.21 -4.22
C GLY A 62 12.86 -7.11 -3.17
N SER A 63 13.32 -5.93 -3.54
CA SER A 63 13.24 -4.75 -2.68
C SER A 63 12.68 -3.55 -3.42
N VAL A 64 11.98 -2.69 -2.68
CA VAL A 64 11.57 -1.36 -3.14
C VAL A 64 12.64 -0.37 -2.69
N ASN A 65 13.07 0.49 -3.61
CA ASN A 65 14.13 1.46 -3.39
C ASN A 65 13.59 2.85 -3.75
N ILE A 66 13.88 3.83 -2.91
CA ILE A 66 13.48 5.22 -3.13
C ILE A 66 14.66 6.04 -3.61
N LYS A 67 14.40 6.93 -4.57
CA LYS A 67 15.40 7.85 -5.10
C LYS A 67 15.81 8.84 -4.00
N THR A 68 17.10 9.08 -3.88
CA THR A 68 17.66 10.06 -2.96
C THR A 68 18.69 10.92 -3.68
N THR A 69 18.91 12.14 -3.20
CA THR A 69 19.96 13.01 -3.74
C THR A 69 20.89 13.41 -2.61
N PHE A 70 22.17 13.11 -2.76
CA PHE A 70 23.20 13.52 -1.81
C PHE A 70 24.27 14.32 -2.54
N SER A 71 24.47 15.58 -2.14
CA SER A 71 25.46 16.48 -2.75
C SER A 71 25.35 16.60 -4.27
N GLY A 72 24.12 16.62 -4.80
CA GLY A 72 23.84 16.70 -6.24
C GLY A 72 23.97 15.38 -7.02
N VAL A 73 24.35 14.28 -6.36
CA VAL A 73 24.40 12.95 -6.95
C VAL A 73 23.10 12.21 -6.66
N THR A 74 22.44 11.72 -7.72
CA THR A 74 21.28 10.84 -7.58
C THR A 74 21.76 9.46 -7.13
N SER A 75 21.18 8.98 -6.04
CA SER A 75 21.40 7.65 -5.48
C SER A 75 20.05 7.04 -5.11
N HIS A 76 20.07 5.90 -4.43
CA HIS A 76 18.88 5.26 -3.89
C HIS A 76 19.11 4.78 -2.47
N ARG A 77 18.02 4.64 -1.72
CA ARG A 77 17.99 3.99 -0.42
C ARG A 77 16.97 2.87 -0.49
N GLU A 78 17.33 1.70 0.02
CA GLU A 78 16.35 0.63 0.19
C GLU A 78 15.26 1.08 1.16
N LEU A 79 14.02 0.93 0.72
CA LEU A 79 12.85 1.28 1.51
C LEU A 79 12.32 0.05 2.24
N ALA A 80 12.22 -1.11 1.59
CA ALA A 80 11.75 -2.36 2.20
C ALA A 80 12.10 -3.57 1.33
N ASP A 81 12.27 -4.73 1.97
CA ASP A 81 12.07 -6.03 1.33
C ASP A 81 10.61 -6.22 0.90
N LEU A 82 10.40 -6.93 -0.21
CA LEU A 82 9.09 -7.21 -0.79
C LEU A 82 8.75 -8.68 -0.68
N TYR A 83 7.65 -8.98 0.00
CA TYR A 83 7.14 -10.33 0.18
C TYR A 83 5.82 -10.49 -0.57
N LEU A 84 5.60 -11.67 -1.15
CA LEU A 84 4.30 -12.05 -1.68
C LEU A 84 3.58 -12.89 -0.63
N LEU A 85 2.37 -12.50 -0.25
CA LEU A 85 1.56 -13.22 0.73
C LEU A 85 0.28 -13.70 0.05
N ASP A 86 0.31 -14.87 -0.58
CA ASP A 86 -0.80 -15.37 -1.44
C ASP A 86 -2.18 -15.35 -0.75
N ALA A 87 -2.22 -15.58 0.56
CA ALA A 87 -3.47 -15.55 1.34
C ALA A 87 -4.01 -14.14 1.56
N TYR A 88 -3.16 -13.11 1.44
CA TYR A 88 -3.56 -11.70 1.41
C TYR A 88 -4.02 -11.35 -0.01
N ASP A 89 -3.10 -11.48 -0.97
CA ASP A 89 -3.34 -11.23 -2.39
C ASP A 89 -2.16 -11.75 -3.23
N GLU A 90 -2.42 -12.63 -4.20
CA GLU A 90 -1.38 -13.22 -5.05
C GLU A 90 -0.72 -12.23 -6.03
N ASN A 91 -1.27 -11.01 -6.17
CA ASN A 91 -0.78 -9.99 -7.10
C ASN A 91 -0.30 -8.72 -6.40
N ILE A 92 -0.11 -8.74 -5.07
CA ILE A 92 0.38 -7.59 -4.29
C ILE A 92 1.62 -7.99 -3.50
N TYR A 93 2.71 -7.27 -3.74
CA TYR A 93 3.92 -7.33 -2.94
C TYR A 93 3.81 -6.40 -1.73
N LEU A 94 4.27 -6.90 -0.58
CA LEU A 94 4.19 -6.23 0.71
C LEU A 94 5.59 -5.87 1.22
N GLY A 95 5.80 -4.60 1.56
CA GLY A 95 6.95 -4.14 2.33
C GLY A 95 6.50 -3.64 3.70
N ILE A 96 7.04 -4.20 4.79
CA ILE A 96 6.66 -3.83 6.16
C ILE A 96 7.86 -3.24 6.86
N VAL A 97 7.75 -1.99 7.34
CA VAL A 97 8.90 -1.25 7.87
C VAL A 97 8.57 -0.48 9.13
N ASN A 98 9.54 -0.32 10.02
CA ASN A 98 9.39 0.54 11.18
C ASN A 98 9.40 2.03 10.80
N LYS A 99 9.09 2.90 11.76
CA LYS A 99 8.98 4.36 11.53
C LYS A 99 10.25 5.00 10.98
N SER A 100 11.38 4.54 11.47
CA SER A 100 12.68 5.13 11.16
C SER A 100 13.23 4.63 9.82
N GLY A 101 12.70 3.50 9.32
CA GLY A 101 13.04 2.92 8.03
C GLY A 101 14.34 2.11 8.05
N ASP A 102 14.84 1.80 9.24
CA ASP A 102 16.07 1.05 9.53
C ASP A 102 15.81 -0.42 9.86
N ARG A 103 14.53 -0.82 9.98
CA ARG A 103 14.16 -2.22 10.13
C ARG A 103 13.00 -2.60 9.22
N TYR A 104 13.21 -3.68 8.47
CA TYR A 104 12.19 -4.35 7.67
C TYR A 104 11.72 -5.60 8.41
N PHE A 105 10.45 -5.94 8.26
CA PHE A 105 9.85 -7.11 8.88
C PHE A 105 9.44 -8.10 7.81
N SER A 106 9.83 -9.36 7.98
CA SER A 106 9.29 -10.44 7.16
C SER A 106 7.92 -10.90 7.71
N PRO A 107 6.86 -10.97 6.89
CA PRO A 107 5.59 -11.54 7.32
C PRO A 107 5.67 -13.06 7.58
N TYR A 108 6.78 -13.71 7.20
CA TYR A 108 7.04 -15.14 7.40
C TYR A 108 7.91 -15.43 8.63
N SER A 109 8.54 -14.41 9.22
CA SER A 109 9.36 -14.54 10.42
C SER A 109 8.51 -14.41 11.68
N LYS A 110 8.48 -15.46 12.51
CA LYS A 110 7.74 -15.45 13.78
C LYS A 110 8.21 -14.32 14.70
N ASP A 111 9.51 -14.09 14.77
CA ASP A 111 10.10 -13.06 15.61
C ASP A 111 9.73 -11.65 15.11
N ASP A 112 9.74 -11.45 13.80
CA ASP A 112 9.31 -10.17 13.23
C ASP A 112 7.83 -9.90 13.45
N ILE A 113 6.97 -10.91 13.30
CA ILE A 113 5.55 -10.80 13.63
C ILE A 113 5.35 -10.50 15.12
N LEU A 114 6.07 -11.17 16.02
CA LEU A 114 5.99 -10.89 17.46
C LEU A 114 6.43 -9.45 17.79
N ASN A 115 7.47 -8.95 17.14
CA ASN A 115 7.91 -7.57 17.27
C ASN A 115 6.84 -6.61 16.74
N LEU A 116 6.31 -6.85 15.54
CA LEU A 116 5.28 -6.02 14.91
C LEU A 116 3.99 -5.96 15.74
N LYS A 117 3.59 -7.07 16.39
CA LYS A 117 2.45 -7.12 17.33
C LYS A 117 2.61 -6.12 18.49
N ALA A 118 3.85 -5.88 18.92
CA ALA A 118 4.19 -4.99 20.02
C ALA A 118 4.54 -3.56 19.57
N GLU A 119 4.79 -3.35 18.28
CA GLU A 119 5.12 -2.05 17.73
C GLU A 119 4.00 -1.03 17.93
N ARG A 120 4.40 0.23 18.08
CA ARG A 120 3.47 1.35 18.14
C ARG A 120 3.20 1.95 16.78
N TYR A 121 4.13 1.73 15.85
CA TYR A 121 4.11 2.31 14.53
C TYR A 121 4.77 1.34 13.56
N PHE A 122 4.14 1.15 12.40
CA PHE A 122 4.82 0.63 11.23
C PHE A 122 4.16 1.15 9.95
N ASP A 123 4.92 1.16 8.87
CA ASP A 123 4.43 1.42 7.53
C ASP A 123 4.30 0.10 6.76
N LEU A 124 3.18 -0.04 6.07
CA LEU A 124 2.95 -1.08 5.09
C LEU A 124 2.94 -0.46 3.70
N TYR A 125 3.79 -0.97 2.82
CA TYR A 125 3.79 -0.70 1.40
C TYR A 125 3.14 -1.85 0.66
N GLU A 126 2.20 -1.55 -0.22
CA GLU A 126 1.54 -2.52 -1.10
C GLU A 126 1.76 -2.10 -2.54
N ILE A 127 2.41 -2.96 -3.32
CA ILE A 127 2.76 -2.71 -4.72
C ILE A 127 2.16 -3.82 -5.58
N GLY A 128 1.33 -3.44 -6.55
CA GLY A 128 0.68 -4.38 -7.46
C GLY A 128 -0.68 -3.88 -7.91
N LYS A 129 -1.32 -4.60 -8.84
CA LYS A 129 -2.66 -4.27 -9.37
C LYS A 129 -2.82 -2.82 -9.86
N GLY A 130 -1.76 -2.24 -10.44
CA GLY A 130 -1.78 -0.85 -10.90
C GLY A 130 -1.89 0.18 -9.76
N ARG A 131 -1.44 -0.16 -8.54
CA ARG A 131 -1.36 0.75 -7.41
C ARG A 131 -0.07 0.62 -6.61
N ILE A 132 0.33 1.74 -5.99
CA ILE A 132 1.29 1.80 -4.88
C ILE A 132 0.56 2.44 -3.70
N SER A 133 0.39 1.69 -2.62
CA SER A 133 -0.21 2.18 -1.39
C SER A 133 0.80 2.19 -0.25
N GLN A 134 0.78 3.25 0.55
CA GLN A 134 1.46 3.30 1.84
C GLN A 134 0.42 3.50 2.93
N THR A 135 0.43 2.64 3.94
CA THR A 135 -0.38 2.75 5.15
C THR A 135 0.51 2.83 6.37
N THR A 136 0.40 3.93 7.12
CA THR A 136 0.90 3.98 8.49
C THR A 136 -0.15 3.41 9.42
N TYR A 137 0.24 2.44 10.22
CA TYR A 137 -0.50 1.96 11.38
C TYR A 137 0.07 2.60 12.64
N PHE A 138 -0.76 3.20 13.47
CA PHE A 138 -0.34 3.79 14.74
C PHE A 138 -1.24 3.36 15.90
N SER A 139 -0.61 2.98 17.02
CA SER A 139 -1.27 2.64 18.27
C SER A 139 -0.69 3.41 19.46
N LYS A 140 -1.49 3.57 20.52
CA LYS A 140 -1.05 4.26 21.74
C LYS A 140 -0.17 3.35 22.58
N ASN A 141 -0.52 2.06 22.65
CA ASN A 141 0.14 1.06 23.50
C ASN A 141 0.91 0.04 22.67
N LYS A 142 0.25 -1.04 22.24
CA LYS A 142 0.78 -2.08 21.37
C LYS A 142 -0.23 -2.29 20.25
N LEU A 143 0.24 -2.45 19.01
CA LEU A 143 -0.58 -2.55 17.82
C LEU A 143 -1.78 -3.48 18.02
N CYS A 144 -1.52 -4.76 18.31
CA CYS A 144 -2.59 -5.75 18.35
C CYS A 144 -3.48 -5.64 19.59
N GLN A 145 -2.92 -5.20 20.72
CA GLN A 145 -3.71 -4.93 21.92
C GLN A 145 -4.72 -3.80 21.67
N ASP A 146 -4.28 -2.71 21.04
CA ASP A 146 -5.16 -1.58 20.75
C ASP A 146 -6.16 -1.93 19.64
N PHE A 147 -5.74 -2.64 18.59
CA PHE A 147 -6.59 -3.06 17.47
C PHE A 147 -7.75 -3.97 17.90
N ILE A 148 -7.58 -4.87 18.88
CA ILE A 148 -8.67 -5.73 19.37
C ILE A 148 -9.54 -5.08 20.45
N SER A 149 -9.10 -3.95 21.00
CA SER A 149 -9.76 -3.28 22.12
C SER A 149 -10.68 -2.14 21.66
N LYS A 150 -11.28 -1.44 22.62
CA LYS A 150 -12.03 -0.20 22.37
C LYS A 150 -11.13 1.00 22.05
N ASN A 151 -9.82 0.90 22.30
CA ASN A 151 -8.88 1.98 22.00
C ASN A 151 -8.76 2.19 20.49
N GLY A 152 -8.68 1.08 19.75
CA GLY A 152 -8.43 1.08 18.31
C GLY A 152 -7.06 1.65 17.95
N ILE A 153 -6.81 1.68 16.65
CA ILE A 153 -5.58 2.20 16.05
C ILE A 153 -5.95 3.28 15.03
N LEU A 154 -5.00 4.16 14.75
CA LEU A 154 -5.08 5.14 13.69
C LEU A 154 -4.41 4.60 12.43
N LEU A 155 -5.09 4.76 11.30
CA LEU A 155 -4.56 4.50 9.97
C LEU A 155 -4.38 5.83 9.25
N ASN A 156 -3.26 5.98 8.55
CA ASN A 156 -3.01 7.05 7.60
C ASN A 156 -2.55 6.43 6.28
N ILE A 157 -3.41 6.48 5.27
CA ILE A 157 -3.26 5.77 3.98
C ILE A 157 -3.06 6.80 2.88
N ALA A 158 -2.12 6.54 1.97
CA ALA A 158 -2.10 7.10 0.63
C ALA A 158 -2.05 5.95 -0.37
N SER A 159 -3.09 5.85 -1.21
CA SER A 159 -3.16 4.85 -2.28
C SER A 159 -3.11 5.55 -3.63
N ASN A 160 -2.03 5.32 -4.38
CA ASN A 160 -1.79 5.86 -5.71
C ASN A 160 -2.26 4.84 -6.74
N TYR A 161 -3.18 5.23 -7.60
CA TYR A 161 -3.80 4.37 -8.60
C TYR A 161 -3.46 4.88 -9.99
N TYR A 162 -2.72 4.09 -10.75
CA TYR A 162 -2.10 4.49 -12.00
C TYR A 162 -3.02 4.29 -13.19
N ASP A 163 -2.97 5.23 -14.14
CA ASP A 163 -3.46 4.97 -15.48
C ASP A 163 -2.50 4.01 -16.17
N LEU A 164 -2.97 2.82 -16.54
CA LEU A 164 -2.15 1.79 -17.19
C LEU A 164 -1.58 2.24 -18.54
N ARG A 165 -2.10 3.32 -19.13
CA ARG A 165 -1.61 3.90 -20.38
C ARG A 165 -0.47 4.90 -20.14
N ASN A 166 -0.30 5.41 -18.92
CA ASN A 166 0.73 6.38 -18.56
C ASN A 166 1.02 6.33 -17.05
N GLU A 167 2.14 5.72 -16.69
CA GLU A 167 2.61 5.57 -15.30
C GLU A 167 2.91 6.89 -14.56
N ASN A 168 3.03 8.01 -15.28
CA ASN A 168 3.16 9.35 -14.68
C ASN A 168 1.81 10.00 -14.37
N THR A 169 0.71 9.34 -14.70
CA THR A 169 -0.65 9.80 -14.45
C THR A 169 -1.31 8.87 -13.44
N PHE A 170 -1.70 9.42 -12.30
CA PHE A 170 -2.35 8.65 -11.23
C PHE A 170 -3.26 9.53 -10.38
N TYR A 171 -4.23 8.90 -9.73
CA TYR A 171 -4.97 9.54 -8.65
C TYR A 171 -4.51 8.99 -7.30
N THR A 172 -4.36 9.87 -6.31
CA THR A 172 -3.97 9.50 -4.95
C THR A 172 -5.16 9.69 -4.03
N LEU A 173 -5.57 8.62 -3.35
CA LEU A 173 -6.59 8.66 -2.31
C LEU A 173 -5.91 8.69 -0.94
N PHE A 174 -6.16 9.76 -0.18
CA PHE A 174 -5.70 9.92 1.19
C PHE A 174 -6.83 9.55 2.16
N ILE A 175 -6.54 8.72 3.16
CA ILE A 175 -7.52 8.30 4.16
C ILE A 175 -6.89 8.35 5.55
N LYS A 176 -7.58 9.03 6.47
CA LYS A 176 -7.31 8.98 7.90
C LYS A 176 -8.52 8.39 8.61
N ALA A 177 -8.29 7.32 9.36
CA ALA A 177 -9.36 6.65 10.07
C ALA A 177 -8.88 6.08 11.39
N LYS A 178 -9.76 6.07 12.38
CA LYS A 178 -9.58 5.29 13.59
C LYS A 178 -10.45 4.05 13.55
N LEU A 179 -9.87 2.86 13.75
CA LEU A 179 -10.62 1.62 13.71
C LEU A 179 -10.12 0.59 14.72
N ASN A 180 -10.94 -0.41 14.96
CA ASN A 180 -10.57 -1.65 15.64
C ASN A 180 -11.05 -2.85 14.82
N ASN A 181 -10.79 -4.07 15.28
CA ASN A 181 -11.14 -5.29 14.57
C ASN A 181 -12.65 -5.53 14.36
N LYS A 182 -13.52 -4.66 14.89
CA LYS A 182 -14.99 -4.79 14.76
C LYS A 182 -15.60 -3.69 13.89
N LYS A 183 -15.06 -2.48 13.94
CA LYS A 183 -15.64 -1.31 13.29
C LYS A 183 -14.65 -0.15 13.18
N ILE A 184 -15.00 0.77 12.29
CA ILE A 184 -14.49 2.15 12.32
C ILE A 184 -15.06 2.83 13.58
N LEU A 185 -14.19 3.50 14.34
CA LEU A 185 -14.51 4.11 15.63
C LEU A 185 -14.97 5.55 15.50
N ASP A 186 -14.33 6.31 14.60
CA ASP A 186 -14.56 7.75 14.42
C ASP A 186 -14.97 8.06 12.97
N LYS A 187 -15.21 9.35 12.66
CA LYS A 187 -15.43 9.78 11.28
C LYS A 187 -14.17 9.45 10.44
N VAL A 188 -14.39 9.00 9.21
CA VAL A 188 -13.31 8.84 8.24
C VAL A 188 -13.08 10.16 7.55
N ASP A 189 -11.85 10.67 7.62
CA ASP A 189 -11.42 11.82 6.85
C ASP A 189 -10.72 11.32 5.60
N TYR A 190 -11.15 11.78 4.43
CA TYR A 190 -10.54 11.40 3.16
C TYR A 190 -10.50 12.58 2.19
N SER A 191 -9.53 12.55 1.30
CA SER A 191 -9.37 13.48 0.18
C SER A 191 -8.68 12.77 -0.97
N TYR A 192 -8.73 13.33 -2.17
CA TYR A 192 -7.96 12.81 -3.29
C TYR A 192 -7.26 13.93 -4.05
N GLU A 193 -6.18 13.55 -4.72
CA GLU A 193 -5.42 14.40 -5.63
C GLU A 193 -5.23 13.67 -6.96
N ILE A 194 -5.13 14.43 -8.06
CA ILE A 194 -4.85 13.90 -9.39
C ILE A 194 -3.51 14.46 -9.85
N THR A 195 -2.57 13.54 -10.12
CA THR A 195 -1.30 13.82 -10.78
C THR A 195 -1.42 13.46 -12.25
N ALA A 196 -1.18 14.42 -13.15
CA ALA A 196 -1.26 14.22 -14.59
C ALA A 196 -0.30 15.16 -15.32
N ASN A 197 0.13 14.77 -16.53
CA ASN A 197 1.04 15.57 -17.34
C ASN A 197 0.35 16.76 -18.02
N THR A 198 -0.97 16.68 -18.24
CA THR A 198 -1.74 17.73 -18.91
C THR A 198 -3.05 18.05 -18.18
N ALA A 199 -3.54 19.28 -18.36
CA ALA A 199 -4.84 19.70 -17.83
C ALA A 199 -6.00 18.84 -18.40
N GLN A 200 -5.91 18.42 -19.66
CA GLN A 200 -6.91 17.56 -20.29
C GLN A 200 -6.99 16.20 -19.58
N GLN A 201 -5.85 15.55 -19.33
CA GLN A 201 -5.80 14.28 -18.60
C GLN A 201 -6.39 14.41 -17.19
N LYS A 202 -6.08 15.51 -16.50
CA LYS A 202 -6.64 15.81 -15.18
C LYS A 202 -8.16 15.90 -15.21
N GLU A 203 -8.72 16.60 -16.21
CA GLU A 203 -10.18 16.73 -16.38
C GLU A 203 -10.85 15.43 -16.84
N GLU A 204 -10.17 14.57 -17.58
CA GLU A 204 -10.66 13.23 -17.94
C GLU A 204 -10.78 12.33 -16.70
N ILE A 205 -9.74 12.29 -15.85
CA ILE A 205 -9.76 11.52 -14.60
C ILE A 205 -10.82 12.05 -13.65
N LYS A 206 -10.91 13.39 -13.50
CA LYS A 206 -11.91 14.02 -12.66
C LYS A 206 -13.34 13.72 -13.10
N ARG A 207 -13.59 13.57 -14.40
CA ARG A 207 -14.90 13.15 -14.93
C ARG A 207 -15.17 11.66 -14.74
N ALA A 208 -14.14 10.83 -14.74
CA ALA A 208 -14.25 9.39 -14.56
C ALA A 208 -14.44 8.96 -13.10
N ILE A 209 -14.02 9.79 -12.13
CA ILE A 209 -14.11 9.48 -10.70
C ILE A 209 -15.32 10.19 -10.10
N THR A 210 -16.31 9.42 -9.66
CA THR A 210 -17.47 9.93 -8.91
C THR A 210 -17.24 9.90 -7.40
N ASP A 211 -17.93 10.75 -6.65
CA ASP A 211 -17.86 10.75 -5.18
C ASP A 211 -18.26 9.38 -4.60
N GLN A 212 -19.25 8.70 -5.20
CA GLN A 212 -19.68 7.37 -4.77
C GLN A 212 -18.58 6.31 -4.97
N GLU A 213 -17.81 6.38 -6.06
CA GLU A 213 -16.66 5.49 -6.28
C GLU A 213 -15.53 5.78 -5.30
N VAL A 214 -15.26 7.05 -5.00
CA VAL A 214 -14.28 7.44 -3.98
C VAL A 214 -14.68 6.87 -2.62
N GLU A 215 -15.93 7.06 -2.19
CA GLU A 215 -16.43 6.51 -0.92
C GLU A 215 -16.31 4.98 -0.85
N LYS A 216 -16.63 4.29 -1.95
CA LYS A 216 -16.44 2.83 -2.05
C LYS A 216 -14.97 2.46 -1.90
N LEU A 217 -14.06 3.16 -2.58
CA LEU A 217 -12.62 2.93 -2.48
C LEU A 217 -12.10 3.18 -1.07
N VAL A 218 -12.61 4.20 -0.38
CA VAL A 218 -12.27 4.46 1.02
C VAL A 218 -12.59 3.24 1.89
N LEU A 219 -13.79 2.68 1.77
CA LEU A 219 -14.20 1.51 2.54
C LEU A 219 -13.39 0.26 2.16
N VAL A 220 -13.08 0.06 0.88
CA VAL A 220 -12.26 -1.05 0.41
C VAL A 220 -10.86 -0.98 1.03
N ASN A 221 -10.18 0.17 0.93
CA ASN A 221 -8.86 0.33 1.52
C ASN A 221 -8.89 0.04 3.03
N LEU A 222 -9.83 0.63 3.78
CA LEU A 222 -9.94 0.40 5.21
C LEU A 222 -10.20 -1.07 5.55
N SER A 223 -11.03 -1.75 4.76
CA SER A 223 -11.31 -3.17 4.93
C SER A 223 -10.07 -4.04 4.66
N GLU A 224 -9.33 -3.77 3.59
CA GLU A 224 -8.07 -4.45 3.28
C GLU A 224 -7.06 -4.26 4.42
N LYS A 225 -6.86 -3.03 4.89
CA LYS A 225 -5.88 -2.71 5.94
C LYS A 225 -6.24 -3.31 7.29
N ALA A 226 -7.53 -3.37 7.62
CA ALA A 226 -8.00 -4.08 8.81
C ALA A 226 -7.88 -5.60 8.65
N GLY A 227 -8.19 -6.13 7.47
CA GLY A 227 -8.07 -7.55 7.14
C GLY A 227 -6.62 -8.04 7.22
N PHE A 228 -5.67 -7.24 6.76
CA PHE A 228 -4.24 -7.49 6.91
C PHE A 228 -3.86 -7.74 8.38
N LEU A 229 -4.28 -6.82 9.26
CA LEU A 229 -4.03 -6.99 10.69
C LEU A 229 -4.76 -8.21 11.27
N ASP A 230 -6.03 -8.41 10.96
CA ASP A 230 -6.82 -9.48 11.57
C ASP A 230 -6.31 -10.88 11.18
N HIS A 231 -5.88 -11.07 9.93
CA HIS A 231 -5.52 -12.38 9.38
C HIS A 231 -4.02 -12.69 9.38
N PHE A 232 -3.15 -11.69 9.50
CA PHE A 232 -1.69 -11.91 9.40
C PHE A 232 -0.91 -11.42 10.60
N ILE A 233 -1.24 -10.24 11.12
CA ILE A 233 -0.41 -9.63 12.18
C ILE A 233 -0.95 -9.90 13.58
N CYS A 234 -2.24 -9.69 13.80
CA CYS A 234 -2.92 -9.76 15.09
C CYS A 234 -3.73 -11.05 15.28
N THR A 235 -3.40 -12.08 14.51
CA THR A 235 -3.92 -13.43 14.69
C THR A 235 -3.65 -13.92 16.11
N LYS A 236 -4.66 -14.61 16.66
CA LYS A 236 -4.58 -15.23 17.99
C LYS A 236 -3.59 -16.38 17.99
#